data_AF-A0A6M1Z7M0-F1
#
_entry.id   AF-A0A6M1Z7M0-F1
#
_cell.length_a   1.000
_cell.length_b   1.000
_cell.length_c   1.000
_cell.angle_alpha   90.00
_cell.angle_beta   90.00
_cell.angle_gamma   90.00
#
_symmetry.space_group_name_H-M   'P 1'
#
loop_
_entity.id
_entity.type
_entity.pdbx_description
1 polymer ?
#
loop_
_entity_poly.entity_id
_entity_poly.type
_entity_poly.pdbx_seq_one_letter_code
_entity_poly.pdbx_strand_id
1 'polypeptide(L)'
;MINDYYAPPENFKNPPAIYVRVEEVQKPMDIKPLPIEKPNKPSAEDLKKAAISIKDIFEDGFQWDDIASLMKFSLKYVENFFSLDGSEKKEAVLAIIDYIIDETDTPYLPDFITDPIFKALANSFVNIIMPDSIDKIAPNKKIEGEITLGDIEEFVNDIKEGFKDGFQVHDIANITIETIKFTSEFIDTTVDEKKQIAKDIVNELIESIEIPFIPENFSDSILKALADGFIDVSVDSLEEIL
;
A
#
# COMPACT_ATOMS: atom_id res chain seq x y z
N MET A 1 -24.80 -20.42 46.47
CA MET A 1 -25.50 -19.60 45.46
C MET A 1 -26.27 -20.57 44.57
N ILE A 2 -27.51 -20.22 44.27
CA ILE A 2 -28.62 -21.12 43.94
C ILE A 2 -28.54 -21.53 42.46
N ASN A 3 -28.66 -22.83 42.20
CA ASN A 3 -28.89 -23.40 40.87
C ASN A 3 -30.38 -23.28 40.55
N ASP A 4 -30.77 -22.28 39.78
CA ASP A 4 -32.13 -22.16 39.26
C ASP A 4 -32.28 -23.01 38.00
N TYR A 5 -32.70 -24.26 38.19
CA TYR A 5 -33.26 -25.08 37.12
C TYR A 5 -34.69 -24.60 36.84
N TYR A 6 -34.90 -23.99 35.68
CA TYR A 6 -36.24 -23.67 35.18
C TYR A 6 -36.91 -24.96 34.71
N ALA A 7 -37.91 -25.43 35.44
CA ALA A 7 -38.83 -26.48 34.98
C ALA A 7 -40.04 -25.82 34.29
N PRO A 8 -40.33 -26.09 33.01
CA PRO A 8 -41.50 -25.54 32.35
C PRO A 8 -42.81 -26.14 32.90
N PRO A 9 -43.91 -25.37 32.96
CA PRO A 9 -45.18 -25.82 33.52
C PRO A 9 -45.86 -26.92 32.69
N GLU A 10 -46.47 -27.90 33.37
CA GLU A 10 -47.04 -29.17 32.88
C GLU A 10 -48.20 -29.09 31.86
N ASN A 11 -48.47 -27.94 31.24
CA ASN A 11 -49.62 -27.74 30.35
C ASN A 11 -49.28 -27.35 28.90
N PHE A 12 -48.10 -27.73 28.40
CA PHE A 12 -47.84 -27.69 26.96
C PHE A 12 -48.58 -28.85 26.26
N LYS A 13 -49.82 -28.59 25.84
CA LYS A 13 -50.49 -29.44 24.85
C LYS A 13 -49.73 -29.29 23.53
N ASN A 14 -49.11 -30.38 23.07
CA ASN A 14 -48.51 -30.45 21.74
C ASN A 14 -49.55 -29.99 20.68
N PRO A 15 -49.19 -29.11 19.73
CA PRO A 15 -50.06 -28.84 18.60
C PRO A 15 -50.23 -30.13 17.76
N PRO A 16 -51.39 -30.32 17.12
CA PRO A 16 -51.66 -31.52 16.33
C PRO A 16 -50.65 -31.66 15.19
N ALA A 17 -50.10 -32.87 15.03
CA ALA A 17 -49.19 -33.21 13.96
C ALA A 17 -49.88 -33.02 12.60
N ILE A 18 -49.38 -32.09 11.80
CA ILE A 18 -49.76 -31.96 10.39
C ILE A 18 -48.92 -32.97 9.60
N TYR A 19 -49.54 -34.08 9.20
CA TYR A 19 -48.92 -35.03 8.27
C TYR A 19 -49.03 -34.47 6.86
N VAL A 20 -47.97 -33.84 6.37
CA VAL A 20 -47.83 -33.54 4.94
C VAL A 20 -47.42 -34.82 4.23
N ARG A 21 -48.24 -35.31 3.30
CA ARG A 21 -47.86 -36.41 2.39
C ARG A 21 -46.65 -35.98 1.57
N VAL A 22 -45.52 -36.63 1.79
CA VAL A 22 -44.33 -36.48 0.94
C VAL A 22 -44.48 -37.45 -0.23
N GLU A 23 -45.02 -36.99 -1.35
CA GLU A 23 -44.86 -37.66 -2.64
C GLU A 23 -44.66 -36.63 -3.74
N GLU A 24 -43.44 -36.08 -3.82
CA GLU A 24 -42.87 -35.66 -5.09
C GLU A 24 -41.40 -36.10 -5.13
N VAL A 25 -41.14 -37.14 -5.92
CA VAL A 25 -39.78 -37.56 -6.27
C VAL A 25 -39.19 -36.43 -7.12
N GLN A 26 -38.42 -35.54 -6.49
CA GLN A 26 -37.57 -34.61 -7.24
C GLN A 26 -36.55 -35.43 -8.03
N LYS A 27 -36.67 -35.41 -9.36
CA LYS A 27 -35.56 -35.83 -10.24
C LYS A 27 -34.32 -35.03 -9.82
N PRO A 28 -33.13 -35.66 -9.74
CA PRO A 28 -31.91 -34.90 -9.50
C PRO A 28 -31.82 -33.84 -10.60
N MET A 29 -31.88 -32.57 -10.19
CA MET A 29 -31.52 -31.47 -11.08
C MET A 29 -30.08 -31.73 -11.50
N ASP A 30 -29.87 -31.90 -12.79
CA ASP A 30 -28.54 -31.94 -13.38
C ASP A 30 -27.98 -30.51 -13.29
N ILE A 31 -27.45 -30.16 -12.12
CA ILE A 31 -26.80 -28.87 -11.89
C ILE A 31 -25.49 -28.94 -12.68
N LYS A 32 -25.55 -28.57 -13.96
CA LYS A 32 -24.34 -28.13 -14.64
C LYS A 32 -23.74 -27.03 -13.78
N PRO A 33 -22.46 -27.14 -13.34
CA PRO A 33 -21.84 -26.07 -12.59
C PRO A 33 -22.05 -24.79 -13.39
N LEU A 34 -22.54 -23.75 -12.70
CA LEU A 34 -22.63 -22.41 -13.28
C LEU A 34 -21.25 -22.13 -13.92
N PRO A 35 -21.21 -21.62 -15.17
CA PRO A 35 -19.94 -21.25 -15.75
C PRO A 35 -19.28 -20.30 -14.76
N ILE A 36 -18.12 -20.72 -14.24
CA ILE A 36 -17.27 -19.87 -13.42
C ILE A 36 -17.16 -18.57 -14.21
N GLU A 37 -17.74 -17.49 -13.68
CA GLU A 37 -17.65 -16.18 -14.30
C GLU A 37 -16.17 -15.98 -14.65
N LYS A 38 -15.88 -15.65 -15.91
CA LYS A 38 -14.50 -15.51 -16.39
C LYS A 38 -13.71 -14.73 -15.34
N PRO A 39 -12.50 -15.17 -14.96
CA PRO A 39 -11.72 -14.47 -13.96
C PRO A 39 -11.65 -12.99 -14.38
N ASN A 40 -12.20 -12.11 -13.54
CA ASN A 40 -12.21 -10.67 -13.73
C ASN A 40 -10.77 -10.18 -13.59
N LYS A 41 -9.95 -10.44 -14.61
CA LYS A 41 -8.57 -9.97 -14.76
C LYS A 41 -8.55 -8.90 -15.84
N PRO A 42 -7.91 -7.75 -15.60
CA PRO A 42 -7.81 -6.72 -16.61
C PRO A 42 -6.92 -7.21 -17.76
N SER A 43 -7.31 -6.89 -18.99
CA SER A 43 -6.40 -7.01 -20.12
C SER A 43 -5.39 -5.86 -20.14
N ALA A 44 -4.32 -5.97 -20.92
CA ALA A 44 -3.37 -4.88 -21.13
C ALA A 44 -4.06 -3.60 -21.65
N GLU A 45 -5.10 -3.74 -22.48
CA GLU A 45 -5.89 -2.62 -22.98
C GLU A 45 -6.73 -1.97 -21.88
N ASP A 46 -7.20 -2.74 -20.89
CA ASP A 46 -7.94 -2.20 -19.75
C ASP A 46 -7.00 -1.40 -18.82
N LEU A 47 -5.80 -1.92 -18.55
CA LEU A 47 -4.76 -1.20 -17.80
C LEU A 47 -4.35 0.10 -18.50
N LYS A 48 -4.19 0.07 -19.82
CA LYS A 48 -3.90 1.27 -20.63
C LYS A 48 -5.00 2.32 -20.50
N LYS A 49 -6.27 1.93 -20.59
CA LYS A 49 -7.41 2.86 -20.41
C LYS A 49 -7.46 3.43 -19.00
N ALA A 50 -7.14 2.62 -18.00
CA ALA A 50 -7.03 3.08 -16.62
C ALA A 50 -5.93 4.13 -16.48
N ALA A 51 -4.76 3.86 -17.07
CA ALA A 51 -3.62 4.76 -17.06
C ALA A 51 -3.95 6.12 -17.70
N ILE A 52 -4.60 6.13 -18.86
CA ILE A 52 -5.08 7.38 -19.50
C ILE A 52 -6.06 8.10 -18.57
N SER A 53 -7.04 7.38 -18.02
CA SER A 53 -8.07 7.99 -17.15
C SER A 53 -7.47 8.57 -15.86
N ILE A 54 -6.43 7.95 -15.32
CA ILE A 54 -5.72 8.44 -14.13
C ILE A 54 -4.85 9.64 -14.47
N LYS A 55 -4.15 9.61 -15.60
CA LYS A 55 -3.34 10.75 -16.10
C LYS A 55 -4.21 11.99 -16.28
N ASP A 56 -5.43 11.84 -16.80
CA ASP A 56 -6.37 12.95 -17.01
C ASP A 56 -6.87 13.61 -15.70
N ILE A 57 -6.60 13.03 -14.53
CA ILE A 57 -6.90 13.66 -13.23
C ILE A 57 -5.97 14.86 -12.97
N PHE A 58 -4.76 14.82 -13.53
CA PHE A 58 -3.74 15.85 -13.33
C PHE A 58 -3.92 16.96 -14.38
N GLU A 59 -4.88 17.85 -14.14
CA GLU A 59 -5.31 18.91 -15.09
C GLU A 59 -4.17 19.82 -15.57
N ASP A 60 -3.18 20.07 -14.70
CA ASP A 60 -2.00 20.92 -14.99
C ASP A 60 -0.82 20.15 -15.60
N GLY A 61 -1.03 18.87 -15.92
CA GLY A 61 0.01 17.92 -16.32
C GLY A 61 0.53 17.12 -15.14
N PHE A 62 1.16 15.97 -15.43
CA PHE A 62 1.75 15.10 -14.41
C PHE A 62 3.05 15.69 -13.88
N GLN A 63 3.11 15.88 -12.57
CA GLN A 63 4.31 16.31 -11.85
C GLN A 63 4.90 15.15 -11.04
N TRP A 64 6.18 15.24 -10.66
CA TRP A 64 6.86 14.10 -10.02
C TRP A 64 6.36 13.84 -8.59
N ASP A 65 5.88 14.87 -7.91
CA ASP A 65 5.18 14.77 -6.63
C ASP A 65 3.81 14.08 -6.75
N ASP A 66 3.24 13.97 -7.96
CA ASP A 66 2.00 13.23 -8.20
C ASP A 66 2.18 11.71 -8.20
N ILE A 67 3.42 11.18 -8.21
CA ILE A 67 3.68 9.73 -8.28
C ILE A 67 2.97 8.97 -7.14
N ALA A 68 2.94 9.51 -5.93
CA ALA A 68 2.28 8.86 -4.79
C ALA A 68 0.75 8.78 -5.00
N SER A 69 0.15 9.87 -5.50
CA SER A 69 -1.27 9.93 -5.86
C SER A 69 -1.60 8.96 -7.00
N LEU A 70 -0.76 8.93 -8.04
CA LEU A 70 -0.83 7.99 -9.14
C LEU A 70 -0.82 6.53 -8.64
N MET A 71 0.09 6.20 -7.73
CA MET A 71 0.17 4.85 -7.16
C MET A 71 -1.10 4.49 -6.38
N LYS A 72 -1.63 5.41 -5.57
CA LYS A 72 -2.90 5.23 -4.85
C LYS A 72 -4.08 5.00 -5.80
N PHE A 73 -4.19 5.78 -6.89
CA PHE A 73 -5.25 5.60 -7.87
C PHE A 73 -5.11 4.27 -8.63
N SER A 74 -3.88 3.89 -8.97
CA SER A 74 -3.57 2.62 -9.62
C SER A 74 -3.96 1.43 -8.75
N LEU A 75 -3.61 1.47 -7.45
CA LEU A 75 -4.01 0.46 -6.47
C LEU A 75 -5.53 0.33 -6.40
N LYS A 76 -6.23 1.45 -6.20
CA LYS A 76 -7.70 1.49 -6.10
C LYS A 76 -8.39 0.94 -7.36
N TYR A 77 -7.81 1.17 -8.54
CA TYR A 77 -8.30 0.58 -9.78
C TYR A 77 -8.15 -0.94 -9.76
N VAL A 78 -6.95 -1.43 -9.40
CA VAL A 78 -6.59 -2.85 -9.40
C VAL A 78 -7.35 -3.65 -8.32
N GLU A 79 -7.73 -3.03 -7.22
CA GLU A 79 -8.54 -3.66 -6.16
C GLU A 79 -9.89 -4.18 -6.63
N ASN A 80 -10.45 -3.64 -7.72
CA ASN A 80 -11.71 -4.10 -8.31
C ASN A 80 -11.61 -5.50 -8.96
N PHE A 81 -10.40 -6.02 -9.15
CA PHE A 81 -10.14 -7.31 -9.79
C PHE A 81 -9.82 -8.39 -8.75
N PHE A 82 -10.88 -8.93 -8.11
CA PHE A 82 -10.77 -9.96 -7.06
C PHE A 82 -10.09 -11.26 -7.48
N SER A 83 -9.92 -11.50 -8.79
CA SER A 83 -9.27 -12.71 -9.30
C SER A 83 -7.75 -12.58 -9.44
N LEU A 84 -7.18 -11.40 -9.18
CA LEU A 84 -5.75 -11.18 -9.11
C LEU A 84 -5.25 -11.49 -7.69
N ASP A 85 -4.16 -12.26 -7.60
CA ASP A 85 -3.40 -12.38 -6.35
C ASP A 85 -2.54 -11.13 -6.08
N GLY A 86 -1.88 -11.08 -4.93
CA GLY A 86 -1.08 -9.90 -4.55
C GLY A 86 0.05 -9.57 -5.52
N SER A 87 0.70 -10.59 -6.10
CA SER A 87 1.77 -10.40 -7.09
C SER A 87 1.21 -9.87 -8.39
N GLU A 88 0.11 -10.46 -8.87
CA GLU A 88 -0.57 -10.02 -10.10
C GLU A 88 -1.13 -8.59 -9.97
N LYS A 89 -1.62 -8.21 -8.79
CA LYS A 89 -2.06 -6.85 -8.53
C LYS A 89 -0.90 -5.86 -8.57
N LYS A 90 0.23 -6.20 -7.95
CA LYS A 90 1.45 -5.39 -7.98
C LYS A 90 1.98 -5.20 -9.40
N GLU A 91 2.00 -6.25 -10.21
CA GLU A 91 2.36 -6.16 -11.64
C GLU A 91 1.38 -5.25 -12.41
N ALA A 92 0.08 -5.35 -12.14
CA ALA A 92 -0.92 -4.49 -12.78
C ALA A 92 -0.78 -3.01 -12.38
N VAL A 93 -0.48 -2.72 -11.11
CA VAL A 93 -0.19 -1.36 -10.63
C VAL A 93 1.05 -0.80 -11.32
N LEU A 94 2.15 -1.57 -11.37
CA LEU A 94 3.37 -1.15 -12.04
C LEU A 94 3.16 -0.92 -13.53
N ALA A 95 2.38 -1.76 -14.21
CA ALA A 95 2.07 -1.57 -15.62
C ALA A 95 1.31 -0.25 -15.90
N ILE A 96 0.42 0.17 -14.99
CA ILE A 96 -0.27 1.47 -15.10
C ILE A 96 0.72 2.63 -14.93
N ILE A 97 1.58 2.55 -13.91
CA ILE A 97 2.57 3.58 -13.59
C ILE A 97 3.60 3.71 -14.71
N ASP A 98 4.17 2.59 -15.16
CA ASP A 98 5.16 2.55 -16.24
C ASP A 98 4.58 3.17 -17.52
N TYR A 99 3.31 2.87 -17.84
CA TYR A 99 2.65 3.47 -19.00
C TYR A 99 2.56 5.00 -18.88
N ILE A 100 2.26 5.53 -17.70
CA ILE A 100 2.15 6.98 -17.50
C ILE A 100 3.53 7.64 -17.56
N ILE A 101 4.56 7.01 -17.00
CA ILE A 101 5.95 7.47 -17.12
C ILE A 101 6.34 7.51 -18.60
N ASP A 102 6.13 6.42 -19.34
CA ASP A 102 6.49 6.33 -20.77
C ASP A 102 5.78 7.35 -21.66
N GLU A 103 4.56 7.75 -21.29
CA GLU A 103 3.75 8.70 -22.05
C GLU A 103 3.90 10.14 -21.57
N THR A 104 4.71 10.39 -20.54
CA THR A 104 4.92 11.74 -19.99
C THR A 104 6.35 12.18 -20.22
N ASP A 105 6.52 13.14 -21.12
CA ASP A 105 7.82 13.76 -21.37
C ASP A 105 8.32 14.43 -20.10
N THR A 106 9.56 14.15 -19.70
CA THR A 106 10.16 14.85 -18.57
C THR A 106 10.64 16.24 -19.01
N PRO A 107 10.13 17.35 -18.46
CA PRO A 107 10.68 18.65 -18.79
C PRO A 107 12.15 18.72 -18.38
N TYR A 108 13.03 19.11 -19.32
CA TYR A 108 14.45 19.40 -19.07
C TYR A 108 15.35 18.20 -18.72
N LEU A 109 14.86 16.96 -18.81
CA LEU A 109 15.68 15.76 -18.65
C LEU A 109 15.41 14.77 -19.79
N PRO A 110 16.43 14.06 -20.31
CA PRO A 110 16.19 13.02 -21.30
C PRO A 110 15.51 11.79 -20.70
N ASP A 111 14.43 11.33 -21.32
CA ASP A 111 13.62 10.19 -20.85
C ASP A 111 14.44 8.90 -20.69
N PHE A 112 15.47 8.70 -21.52
CA PHE A 112 16.39 7.55 -21.37
C PHE A 112 17.17 7.52 -20.05
N ILE A 113 17.23 8.65 -19.32
CA ILE A 113 17.84 8.78 -18.00
C ILE A 113 16.76 8.74 -16.92
N THR A 114 15.66 9.47 -17.09
CA THR A 114 14.64 9.65 -16.05
C THR A 114 13.71 8.46 -15.91
N ASP A 115 13.26 7.86 -17.01
CA ASP A 115 12.31 6.74 -16.93
C ASP A 115 12.88 5.57 -16.12
N PRO A 116 14.14 5.12 -16.32
CA PRO A 116 14.71 4.05 -15.51
C PRO A 116 14.76 4.39 -14.02
N ILE A 117 15.01 5.66 -13.67
CA ILE A 117 15.05 6.12 -12.27
C ILE A 117 13.66 6.08 -11.66
N PHE A 118 12.66 6.68 -12.34
CA PHE A 118 11.29 6.73 -11.82
C PHE A 118 10.64 5.36 -11.76
N LYS A 119 10.89 4.48 -12.74
CA LYS A 119 10.41 3.09 -12.70
C LYS A 119 11.05 2.30 -11.56
N ALA A 120 12.36 2.50 -11.32
CA ALA A 120 13.04 1.87 -10.19
C ALA A 120 12.47 2.34 -8.84
N LEU A 121 12.19 3.65 -8.71
CA LEU A 121 11.53 4.22 -7.53
C LEU A 121 10.11 3.68 -7.38
N ALA A 122 9.28 3.75 -8.42
CA ALA A 122 7.91 3.25 -8.41
C ALA A 122 7.85 1.79 -7.97
N ASN A 123 8.70 0.92 -8.51
CA ASN A 123 8.80 -0.47 -8.08
C ASN A 123 9.15 -0.60 -6.58
N SER A 124 10.12 0.19 -6.11
CA SER A 124 10.54 0.17 -4.72
C SER A 124 9.40 0.62 -3.78
N PHE A 125 8.63 1.62 -4.21
CA PHE A 125 7.54 2.16 -3.42
C PHE A 125 6.25 1.33 -3.47
N VAL A 126 5.94 0.67 -4.60
CA VAL A 126 4.86 -0.32 -4.65
C VAL A 126 5.14 -1.44 -3.65
N ASN A 127 6.40 -1.79 -3.39
CA ASN A 127 6.74 -2.78 -2.36
C ASN A 127 6.48 -2.31 -0.93
N ILE A 128 6.35 -1.00 -0.69
CA ILE A 128 5.97 -0.47 0.63
C ILE A 128 4.47 -0.63 0.85
N ILE A 129 3.67 -0.26 -0.15
CA ILE A 129 2.20 -0.25 -0.04
C ILE A 129 1.62 -1.66 -0.25
N MET A 130 2.27 -2.46 -1.09
CA MET A 130 1.92 -3.85 -1.39
C MET A 130 3.11 -4.77 -1.10
N PRO A 131 3.49 -4.93 0.18
CA PRO A 131 4.64 -5.75 0.53
C PRO A 131 4.34 -7.23 0.27
N ASP A 132 5.35 -8.00 -0.13
CA ASP A 132 5.19 -9.45 -0.28
C ASP A 132 4.91 -10.15 1.08
N SER A 133 5.27 -9.51 2.19
CA SER A 133 4.94 -9.92 3.56
C SER A 133 4.78 -8.69 4.45
N ILE A 134 3.79 -8.70 5.35
CA ILE A 134 3.59 -7.63 6.33
C ILE A 134 4.81 -7.42 7.23
N ASP A 135 5.60 -8.48 7.49
CA ASP A 135 6.83 -8.41 8.29
C ASP A 135 7.86 -7.44 7.69
N LYS A 136 7.75 -7.13 6.39
CA LYS A 136 8.65 -6.17 5.73
C LYS A 136 8.38 -4.72 6.11
N ILE A 137 7.19 -4.41 6.63
CA ILE A 137 6.75 -3.05 6.97
C ILE A 137 6.22 -2.93 8.40
N ALA A 138 5.96 -4.05 9.08
CA ALA A 138 5.56 -4.06 10.48
C ALA A 138 6.71 -3.58 11.38
N PRO A 139 6.39 -2.90 12.49
CA PRO A 139 7.39 -2.49 13.47
C PRO A 139 8.06 -3.73 14.11
N ASN A 140 9.36 -3.63 14.39
CA ASN A 140 10.13 -4.75 14.96
C ASN A 140 9.72 -5.04 16.41
N LYS A 141 9.23 -4.03 17.11
CA LYS A 141 8.76 -4.08 18.51
C LYS A 141 7.67 -3.04 18.71
N LYS A 142 6.91 -3.19 19.79
CA LYS A 142 5.98 -2.16 20.28
C LYS A 142 6.56 -1.54 21.56
N ILE A 143 6.56 -0.22 21.62
CA ILE A 143 7.08 0.60 22.70
C ILE A 143 5.90 1.41 23.26
N GLU A 144 5.70 1.33 24.58
CA GLU A 144 4.78 2.22 25.31
C GLU A 144 5.44 3.59 25.46
N GLY A 145 4.72 4.66 25.16
CA GLY A 145 5.22 6.03 25.15
C GLY A 145 5.19 6.70 23.77
N GLU A 146 5.39 8.02 23.80
CA GLU A 146 5.56 8.86 22.61
C GLU A 146 7.02 8.85 22.13
N ILE A 147 7.23 9.06 20.83
CA ILE A 147 8.56 9.26 20.24
C ILE A 147 9.23 10.49 20.86
N THR A 148 10.47 10.36 21.32
CA THR A 148 11.26 11.49 21.81
C THR A 148 12.32 11.93 20.80
N LEU A 149 12.84 13.15 20.97
CA LEU A 149 13.97 13.65 20.16
C LEU A 149 15.22 12.75 20.28
N GLY A 150 15.45 12.15 21.45
CA GLY A 150 16.59 11.24 21.64
C GLY A 150 16.45 9.97 20.81
N ASP A 151 15.23 9.42 20.70
CA ASP A 151 14.95 8.24 19.87
C ASP A 151 15.18 8.55 18.39
N ILE A 152 14.73 9.74 17.95
CA ILE A 152 14.92 10.23 16.57
C ILE A 152 16.41 10.39 16.26
N GLU A 153 17.17 11.05 17.14
CA GLU A 153 18.60 11.27 16.96
C GLU A 153 19.38 9.95 16.90
N GLU A 154 19.06 8.98 17.77
CA GLU A 154 19.64 7.64 17.75
C GLU A 154 19.36 6.95 16.41
N PHE A 155 18.10 6.91 15.99
CA PHE A 155 17.68 6.29 14.74
C PHE A 155 18.36 6.92 13.51
N VAL A 156 18.36 8.26 13.41
CA VAL A 156 18.98 8.98 12.30
C VAL A 156 20.48 8.70 12.23
N ASN A 157 21.17 8.65 13.37
CA ASN A 157 22.59 8.32 13.41
C ASN A 157 22.85 6.89 12.93
N ASP A 158 22.07 5.91 13.39
CA ASP A 158 22.18 4.51 12.96
C ASP A 158 22.02 4.37 11.44
N ILE A 159 21.02 5.05 10.86
CA ILE A 159 20.82 5.07 9.41
C ILE A 159 22.03 5.69 8.69
N LYS A 160 22.50 6.87 9.13
CA LYS A 160 23.68 7.54 8.56
C LYS A 160 24.92 6.64 8.62
N GLU A 161 25.09 5.85 9.68
CA GLU A 161 26.21 4.91 9.78
C GLU A 161 26.13 3.77 8.75
N GLY A 162 24.92 3.29 8.46
CA GLY A 162 24.67 2.27 7.45
C GLY A 162 25.02 2.70 6.02
N PHE A 163 24.95 4.00 5.72
CA PHE A 163 25.19 4.56 4.39
C PHE A 163 26.54 5.26 4.22
N LYS A 164 27.51 5.01 5.11
CA LYS A 164 28.87 5.60 5.04
C LYS A 164 29.60 5.35 3.71
N ASP A 165 29.27 4.27 3.00
CA ASP A 165 29.89 3.90 1.72
C ASP A 165 29.21 4.52 0.49
N GLY A 166 28.21 5.38 0.70
CA GLY A 166 27.50 6.10 -0.33
C GLY A 166 26.02 5.71 -0.41
N PHE A 167 25.24 6.61 -0.99
CA PHE A 167 23.80 6.51 -1.08
C PHE A 167 23.35 6.39 -2.53
N GLN A 168 22.36 5.55 -2.78
CA GLN A 168 21.76 5.39 -4.09
C GLN A 168 20.28 5.78 -4.03
N VAL A 169 19.72 6.18 -5.18
CA VAL A 169 18.33 6.63 -5.26
C VAL A 169 17.33 5.58 -4.76
N HIS A 170 17.62 4.29 -4.93
CA HIS A 170 16.76 3.21 -4.42
C HIS A 170 16.83 3.04 -2.88
N ASP A 171 17.86 3.57 -2.22
CA ASP A 171 17.98 3.56 -0.76
C ASP A 171 16.95 4.46 -0.08
N ILE A 172 16.39 5.43 -0.81
CA ILE A 172 15.31 6.29 -0.33
C ILE A 172 14.12 5.45 0.08
N ALA A 173 13.72 4.48 -0.75
CA ALA A 173 12.61 3.60 -0.40
C ALA A 173 12.93 2.77 0.84
N ASN A 174 14.17 2.27 0.98
CA ASN A 174 14.58 1.53 2.18
C ASN A 174 14.52 2.40 3.44
N ILE A 175 15.01 3.65 3.35
CA ILE A 175 14.96 4.61 4.45
C ILE A 175 13.53 4.99 4.79
N THR A 176 12.68 5.17 3.79
CA THR A 176 11.25 5.40 4.00
C THR A 176 10.63 4.22 4.76
N ILE A 177 10.92 2.97 4.37
CA ILE A 177 10.43 1.77 5.07
C ILE A 177 10.91 1.74 6.52
N GLU A 178 12.22 1.87 6.74
CA GLU A 178 12.79 1.76 8.10
C GLU A 178 12.30 2.91 8.99
N THR A 179 12.11 4.11 8.43
CA THR A 179 11.53 5.23 9.16
C THR A 179 10.06 4.97 9.52
N ILE A 180 9.27 4.44 8.59
CA ILE A 180 7.87 4.07 8.86
C ILE A 180 7.81 3.00 9.96
N LYS A 181 8.65 1.97 9.89
CA LYS A 181 8.73 0.95 10.94
C LYS A 181 9.03 1.57 12.29
N PHE A 182 10.06 2.43 12.34
CA PHE A 182 10.49 3.12 13.55
C PHE A 182 9.35 3.92 14.18
N THR A 183 8.67 4.78 13.40
CA THR A 183 7.57 5.58 13.96
C THR A 183 6.37 4.73 14.36
N SER A 184 6.12 3.62 13.67
CA SER A 184 5.11 2.63 14.04
C SER A 184 5.45 1.79 15.28
N GLU A 185 6.69 1.83 15.81
CA GLU A 185 7.03 1.13 17.06
C GLU A 185 6.32 1.76 18.27
N PHE A 186 5.98 3.05 18.21
CA PHE A 186 5.46 3.82 19.34
C PHE A 186 3.93 3.87 19.31
N ILE A 187 3.29 3.24 20.31
CA ILE A 187 1.83 3.04 20.30
C ILE A 187 1.05 4.29 20.69
N ASP A 188 1.64 5.19 21.47
CA ASP A 188 0.94 6.38 22.00
C ASP A 188 1.06 7.58 21.05
N THR A 189 1.89 7.48 20.00
CA THR A 189 2.00 8.51 18.96
C THR A 189 0.88 8.37 17.94
N THR A 190 0.20 9.47 17.65
CA THR A 190 -0.93 9.47 16.71
C THR A 190 -0.45 9.23 15.27
N VAL A 191 -1.38 8.80 14.40
CA VAL A 191 -1.08 8.55 12.97
C VAL A 191 -0.51 9.80 12.28
N ASP A 192 -1.11 10.97 12.53
CA ASP A 192 -0.65 12.23 11.93
C ASP A 192 0.74 12.64 12.46
N GLU A 193 1.01 12.43 13.74
CA GLU A 193 2.34 12.68 14.32
C GLU A 193 3.39 11.71 13.75
N LYS A 194 3.06 10.42 13.61
CA LYS A 194 3.95 9.42 12.98
C LYS A 194 4.31 9.82 11.55
N LYS A 195 3.35 10.30 10.77
CA LYS A 195 3.59 10.81 9.42
C LYS A 195 4.53 12.00 9.44
N GLN A 196 4.25 13.02 10.26
CA GLN A 196 5.07 14.23 10.30
C GLN A 196 6.50 13.91 10.75
N ILE A 197 6.67 13.11 11.81
CA ILE A 197 7.99 12.69 12.30
C ILE A 197 8.73 11.89 11.22
N ALA A 198 8.05 10.96 10.55
CA ALA A 198 8.68 10.20 9.47
C ALA A 198 9.16 11.09 8.33
N LYS A 199 8.36 12.09 7.93
CA LYS A 199 8.75 13.07 6.90
C LYS A 199 9.96 13.87 7.35
N ASP A 200 9.95 14.38 8.58
CA ASP A 200 11.06 15.17 9.12
C ASP A 200 12.37 14.37 9.13
N ILE A 201 12.32 13.11 9.55
CA ILE A 201 13.46 12.18 9.55
C ILE A 201 13.98 11.94 8.13
N VAL A 202 13.12 11.53 7.20
CA VAL A 202 13.56 11.22 5.83
C VAL A 202 14.10 12.48 5.13
N ASN A 203 13.47 13.64 5.35
CA ASN A 203 13.92 14.90 4.78
C ASN A 203 15.29 15.32 5.34
N GLU A 204 15.55 15.13 6.63
CA GLU A 204 16.88 15.35 7.21
C GLU A 204 17.92 14.40 6.61
N LEU A 205 17.57 13.13 6.45
CA LEU A 205 18.47 12.13 5.85
C LEU A 205 18.80 12.47 4.39
N ILE A 206 17.81 12.88 3.59
CA ILE A 206 18.03 13.33 2.20
C ILE A 206 18.96 14.55 2.16
N GLU A 207 18.77 15.53 3.06
CA GLU A 207 19.61 16.74 3.10
C GLU A 207 21.04 16.49 3.58
N SER A 208 21.22 15.48 4.43
CA SER A 208 22.50 15.23 5.11
C SER A 208 23.39 14.22 4.39
N ILE A 209 22.84 13.46 3.44
CA ILE A 209 23.57 12.43 2.71
C ILE A 209 23.89 12.90 1.30
N GLU A 210 25.17 12.85 0.94
CA GLU A 210 25.61 13.12 -0.43
C GLU A 210 25.21 11.94 -1.32
N ILE A 211 24.34 12.18 -2.30
CA ILE A 211 23.90 11.14 -3.24
C ILE A 211 24.76 11.20 -4.50
N PRO A 212 25.79 10.34 -4.61
CA PRO A 212 26.60 10.29 -5.83
C PRO A 212 25.71 9.90 -7.01
N PHE A 213 25.81 10.65 -8.11
CA PHE A 213 25.15 10.40 -9.40
C PHE A 213 23.67 10.79 -9.53
N ILE A 214 23.19 11.74 -8.74
CA ILE A 214 21.95 12.41 -9.08
C ILE A 214 22.20 13.40 -10.25
N PRO A 215 21.42 13.34 -11.35
CA PRO A 215 21.50 14.37 -12.40
C PRO A 215 21.34 15.76 -11.78
N GLU A 216 22.10 16.77 -12.22
CA GLU A 216 22.07 18.12 -11.60
C GLU A 216 20.66 18.75 -11.49
N ASN A 217 19.69 18.30 -12.29
CA ASN A 217 18.31 18.78 -12.29
C ASN A 217 17.36 17.96 -11.41
N PHE A 218 17.84 16.87 -10.79
CA PHE A 218 17.06 16.04 -9.89
C PHE A 218 17.41 16.48 -8.47
N SER A 219 16.56 17.32 -7.87
CA SER A 219 16.86 17.99 -6.62
C SER A 219 16.35 17.21 -5.41
N ASP A 220 16.89 17.53 -4.23
CA ASP A 220 16.37 17.06 -2.95
C ASP A 220 14.85 17.27 -2.84
N SER A 221 14.33 18.36 -3.41
CA SER A 221 12.89 18.63 -3.39
C SER A 221 12.04 17.54 -4.07
N ILE A 222 12.53 16.93 -5.15
CA ILE A 222 11.83 15.82 -5.82
C ILE A 222 11.84 14.60 -4.92
N LEU A 223 13.00 14.29 -4.32
CA LEU A 223 13.14 13.14 -3.44
C LEU A 223 12.30 13.24 -2.18
N LYS A 224 12.27 14.43 -1.57
CA LYS A 224 11.42 14.73 -0.42
C LYS A 224 9.94 14.62 -0.77
N ALA A 225 9.52 15.21 -1.89
CA ALA A 225 8.12 15.15 -2.29
C ALA A 225 7.66 13.70 -2.56
N LEU A 226 8.52 12.90 -3.19
CA LEU A 226 8.28 11.47 -3.35
C LEU A 226 8.16 10.79 -1.98
N ALA A 227 9.19 10.87 -1.14
CA ALA A 227 9.20 10.23 0.17
C ALA A 227 7.98 10.62 1.03
N ASP A 228 7.65 11.91 1.08
CA ASP A 228 6.50 12.45 1.81
C ASP A 228 5.19 11.83 1.33
N GLY A 229 4.97 11.79 0.02
CA GLY A 229 3.79 11.18 -0.58
C GLY A 229 3.67 9.69 -0.24
N PHE A 230 4.79 8.96 -0.21
CA PHE A 230 4.79 7.55 0.16
C PHE A 230 4.57 7.31 1.64
N ILE A 231 5.12 8.15 2.51
CA ILE A 231 4.85 8.11 3.95
C ILE A 231 3.35 8.29 4.19
N ASP A 232 2.72 9.26 3.52
CA ASP A 232 1.29 9.52 3.68
C ASP A 232 0.44 8.30 3.33
N VAL A 233 0.71 7.67 2.19
CA VAL A 233 -0.06 6.48 1.74
C VAL A 233 0.22 5.26 2.61
N SER A 234 1.49 5.04 2.99
CA SER A 234 1.91 3.80 3.63
C SER A 234 1.54 3.75 5.11
N VAL A 235 1.67 4.87 5.83
CA VAL A 235 1.31 4.94 7.25
C VAL A 235 -0.21 4.76 7.43
N ASP A 236 -1.02 5.35 6.54
CA ASP A 236 -2.47 5.13 6.54
C ASP A 236 -2.80 3.65 6.31
N SER A 237 -2.16 3.03 5.32
CA SER A 237 -2.39 1.63 4.98
C SER A 237 -1.99 0.67 6.11
N LEU A 238 -0.90 0.96 6.82
CA LEU A 238 -0.42 0.14 7.94
C LEU A 238 -1.37 0.14 9.13
N GLU A 239 -1.91 1.30 9.49
CA GLU A 239 -2.83 1.45 10.61
C GLU A 239 -4.20 0.81 10.34
N GLU A 240 -4.58 0.62 9.06
CA GLU A 240 -5.76 -0.17 8.70
C GLU A 240 -5.56 -1.69 8.90
N ILE A 241 -4.30 -2.15 8.91
CA ILE A 241 -3.95 -3.58 8.95
C ILE A 241 -3.57 -4.04 10.37
N LEU A 242 -2.99 -3.17 11.20
CA LEU A 242 -2.49 -3.45 12.57
C LEU A 242 -3.57 -3.36 13.66
#